data_AF-A0A4Q4WKR5-F1
#
_entry.id   AF-A0A4Q4WKR5-F1
#
_cell.length_a   1.000
_cell.length_b   1.000
_cell.length_c   1.000
_cell.angle_alpha   90.00
_cell.angle_beta   90.00
_cell.angle_gamma   90.00
#
_symmetry.space_group_name_H-M   'P 1'
#
loop_
_entity.id
_entity.type
_entity.pdbx_description
1 polymer ?
#
loop_
_entity_poly.entity_id
_entity_poly.type
_entity_poly.pdbx_seq_one_letter_code
_entity_poly.pdbx_strand_id
1 'polypeptide(L)'
;MVVVDALDECDREDDATAIVRLLSMAKEVTSVRLRFFVTSRPELPIRLGFKHIGDSYRDLALHEIPSPDIKRDISIFLAFQLAHIRQNFNETITGPGLPPDRPPSTSLESLVDMAVPLFIFASTACLFIADSNYGDPEEQLNRILEYHKTGGWSQLHKTYLPILDQLLLKRTDSGPVSRPENKKAEIIT
;
A
#
# COMPACT_ATOMS: atom_id res chain seq x y z
N MET A 1 6.61 16.85 -18.86
CA MET A 1 5.79 15.64 -18.64
C MET A 1 4.70 16.04 -17.67
N VAL A 2 3.47 15.63 -17.92
CA VAL A 2 2.33 15.89 -17.04
C VAL A 2 1.84 14.55 -16.53
N VAL A 3 1.65 14.44 -15.22
CA VAL A 3 1.11 13.25 -14.57
C VAL A 3 -0.32 13.57 -14.14
N VAL A 4 -1.26 12.72 -14.54
CA VAL A 4 -2.65 12.75 -14.10
C VAL A 4 -2.83 11.52 -13.24
N ASP A 5 -2.93 11.72 -11.94
CA ASP A 5 -3.08 10.63 -10.98
C ASP A 5 -4.56 10.37 -10.69
N ALA A 6 -4.94 9.10 -10.56
CA ALA A 6 -6.26 8.64 -10.17
C ALA A 6 -7.42 9.29 -10.96
N LEU A 7 -7.36 9.20 -12.30
CA LEU A 7 -8.38 9.80 -13.18
C LEU A 7 -9.81 9.32 -12.88
N ASP A 8 -9.98 8.12 -12.33
CA ASP A 8 -11.26 7.56 -11.91
C ASP A 8 -11.87 8.22 -10.68
N GLU A 9 -11.13 9.04 -9.93
CA GLU A 9 -11.65 9.79 -8.77
C GLU A 9 -12.32 11.12 -9.18
N CYS A 10 -12.71 11.28 -10.45
CA CYS A 10 -13.51 12.42 -10.89
C CYS A 10 -14.92 12.36 -10.28
N ASP A 11 -15.39 13.47 -9.69
CA ASP A 11 -16.73 13.55 -9.08
C ASP A 11 -17.87 13.23 -10.06
N ARG A 12 -17.68 13.57 -11.34
CA ARG A 12 -18.66 13.31 -12.41
C ARG A 12 -18.08 12.34 -13.43
N GLU A 13 -18.85 11.32 -13.80
CA GLU A 13 -18.44 10.32 -14.80
C GLU A 13 -18.02 10.94 -16.16
N ASP A 14 -18.67 12.06 -16.54
CA ASP A 14 -18.37 12.77 -17.79
C ASP A 14 -17.01 13.48 -17.77
N ASP A 15 -16.51 13.87 -16.59
CA ASP A 15 -15.30 14.68 -16.46
C ASP A 15 -14.07 13.86 -16.86
N ALA A 16 -13.98 12.59 -16.42
CA ALA A 16 -12.91 11.68 -16.83
C ALA A 16 -12.88 11.51 -18.35
N THR A 17 -14.05 11.35 -18.99
CA THR A 17 -14.17 11.24 -20.44
C THR A 17 -13.73 12.52 -21.15
N ALA A 18 -14.12 13.68 -20.62
CA ALA A 18 -13.72 14.98 -21.15
C ALA A 18 -12.21 15.20 -21.05
N ILE A 19 -11.60 14.83 -19.92
CA ILE A 19 -10.15 14.87 -19.72
C ILE A 19 -9.44 14.00 -20.76
N VAL A 20 -9.84 12.74 -20.95
CA VAL A 20 -9.22 11.84 -21.96
C VAL A 20 -9.26 12.47 -23.36
N ARG A 21 -10.39 13.07 -23.74
CA ARG A 21 -10.52 13.78 -25.02
C ARG A 21 -9.54 14.95 -25.12
N LEU A 22 -9.47 15.80 -24.10
CA LEU A 22 -8.56 16.96 -24.08
C LEU A 22 -7.08 16.53 -24.14
N LEU A 23 -6.70 15.48 -23.41
CA LEU A 23 -5.35 14.92 -23.46
C LEU A 23 -4.98 14.45 -24.88
N SER A 24 -5.95 13.87 -25.61
CA SER A 24 -5.73 13.44 -26.99
C SER A 24 -5.57 14.62 -27.97
N MET A 25 -6.20 15.76 -27.71
CA MET A 25 -6.10 16.98 -28.52
C MET A 25 -4.79 17.73 -28.27
N ALA A 26 -4.19 17.57 -27.08
CA ALA A 26 -2.93 18.22 -26.73
C ALA A 26 -1.76 17.83 -27.66
N LYS A 27 -1.88 16.74 -28.43
CA LYS A 27 -0.92 16.38 -29.49
C LYS A 27 -0.88 17.38 -30.65
N GLU A 28 -1.94 18.17 -30.84
CA GLU A 28 -2.03 19.19 -31.90
C GLU A 28 -1.22 20.45 -31.54
N VAL A 29 -0.86 20.61 -30.26
CA VAL A 29 -0.01 21.71 -29.81
C VAL A 29 1.43 21.44 -30.26
N THR A 30 1.88 22.16 -31.28
CA THR A 30 3.23 21.98 -31.88
C THR A 30 4.31 22.83 -31.22
N SER A 31 3.92 23.85 -30.45
CA SER A 31 4.83 24.77 -29.76
C SER A 31 5.59 24.12 -28.61
N VAL A 32 5.05 23.03 -28.05
CA VAL A 32 5.64 22.28 -26.94
C VAL A 32 5.43 20.78 -27.11
N ARG A 33 6.43 19.97 -26.75
CA ARG A 33 6.30 18.50 -26.74
C ARG A 33 5.71 18.04 -25.41
N LEU A 34 4.39 17.85 -25.36
CA LEU A 34 3.69 17.32 -24.19
C LEU A 34 3.70 15.78 -24.19
N ARG A 35 3.92 15.20 -23.01
CA ARG A 35 3.75 13.77 -22.73
C ARG A 35 2.95 13.63 -21.46
N PHE A 36 1.93 12.80 -21.49
CA PHE A 36 1.03 12.53 -20.39
C PHE A 36 1.26 11.11 -19.87
N PHE A 37 1.27 10.98 -18.55
CA PHE A 37 1.23 9.70 -17.85
C PHE A 37 -0.03 9.72 -16.99
N VAL A 38 -0.93 8.78 -17.23
CA VAL A 38 -2.25 8.74 -16.58
C VAL A 38 -2.35 7.44 -15.80
N THR A 39 -2.75 7.53 -14.53
CA THR A 39 -3.13 6.36 -13.72
C THR A 39 -4.65 6.38 -13.52
N SER A 40 -5.27 5.21 -13.57
CA SER A 40 -6.68 5.07 -13.23
C SER A 40 -7.06 3.61 -12.98
N ARG A 41 -8.19 3.38 -12.31
CA ARG A 41 -8.91 2.10 -12.44
C ARG A 41 -9.50 1.94 -13.84
N PRO A 42 -9.70 0.69 -14.32
CA PRO A 42 -10.23 0.41 -15.65
C PRO A 42 -11.77 0.52 -15.69
N GLU A 43 -12.32 1.64 -15.21
CA GLU A 43 -13.77 1.89 -15.22
C GLU A 43 -14.30 2.08 -16.64
N LEU A 44 -15.59 1.79 -16.86
CA LEU A 44 -16.18 1.78 -18.19
C LEU A 44 -16.04 3.13 -18.93
N PRO A 45 -16.33 4.30 -18.33
CA PRO A 45 -16.21 5.58 -19.02
C PRO A 45 -14.78 5.86 -19.50
N ILE A 46 -13.79 5.56 -18.66
CA ILE A 46 -12.37 5.75 -18.97
C ILE A 46 -11.94 4.81 -20.11
N ARG A 47 -12.27 3.52 -20.02
CA ARG A 47 -11.95 2.54 -21.07
C ARG A 47 -12.56 2.93 -22.41
N LEU A 48 -13.81 3.39 -22.41
CA LEU A 48 -14.46 3.88 -23.62
C LEU A 48 -13.75 5.14 -24.14
N GLY A 49 -13.45 6.12 -23.29
CA GLY A 49 -12.71 7.32 -23.66
C GLY A 49 -11.39 7.01 -24.38
N PHE A 50 -10.58 6.12 -23.81
CA PHE A 50 -9.30 5.71 -24.39
C PHE A 50 -9.48 4.90 -25.69
N LYS A 51 -10.50 4.04 -25.78
CA LYS A 51 -10.81 3.32 -27.02
C LYS A 51 -11.14 4.25 -28.18
N HIS A 52 -11.80 5.39 -27.93
CA HIS A 52 -12.14 6.36 -28.98
C HIS A 52 -10.92 7.10 -29.55
N ILE A 53 -9.84 7.24 -28.77
CA ILE A 53 -8.63 7.96 -29.23
C ILE A 53 -7.63 7.04 -29.93
N GLY A 54 -7.93 5.74 -30.04
CA GLY A 54 -7.16 4.74 -30.80
C GLY A 54 -5.71 4.62 -30.36
N ASP A 55 -4.80 4.43 -31.32
CA ASP A 55 -3.37 4.16 -31.07
C ASP A 55 -2.56 5.39 -30.56
N SER A 56 -3.22 6.43 -30.07
CA SER A 56 -2.57 7.64 -29.56
C SER A 56 -2.03 7.51 -28.14
N TYR A 57 -2.22 6.35 -27.49
CA TYR A 57 -1.71 6.06 -26.15
C TYR A 57 -1.07 4.67 -26.10
N ARG A 58 -0.29 4.43 -25.04
CA ARG A 58 0.18 3.11 -24.66
C ARG A 58 -0.42 2.78 -23.30
N ASP A 59 -0.95 1.58 -23.15
CA ASP A 59 -1.46 1.07 -21.87
C ASP A 59 -0.47 0.11 -21.19
N LEU A 60 -0.68 -0.01 -19.89
CA LEU A 60 -0.06 -1.03 -19.05
C LEU A 60 -1.08 -1.46 -18.01
N ALA A 61 -1.68 -2.63 -18.20
CA ALA A 61 -2.62 -3.19 -17.24
C ALA A 61 -1.84 -3.87 -16.10
N LEU A 62 -1.79 -3.23 -14.92
CA LEU A 62 -1.05 -3.76 -13.77
C LEU A 62 -1.59 -5.11 -13.27
N HIS A 63 -2.86 -5.43 -13.53
CA HIS A 63 -3.47 -6.71 -13.16
C HIS A 63 -3.20 -7.84 -14.15
N GLU A 64 -2.58 -7.54 -15.31
CA GLU A 64 -2.19 -8.53 -16.32
C GLU A 64 -0.70 -8.89 -16.24
N ILE A 65 0.04 -8.27 -15.31
CA ILE A 65 1.45 -8.59 -15.08
C ILE A 65 1.56 -10.05 -14.62
N PRO A 66 2.47 -10.86 -15.20
CA PRO A 66 2.63 -12.25 -14.82
C PRO A 66 2.94 -12.41 -13.33
N SER A 67 2.24 -13.33 -12.67
CA SER A 67 2.46 -13.66 -11.26
C SER A 67 3.94 -13.95 -10.90
N PRO A 68 4.76 -14.62 -11.75
CA PRO A 68 6.18 -14.79 -11.49
C PRO A 68 6.96 -13.47 -11.35
N ASP A 69 6.63 -12.46 -12.16
CA ASP A 69 7.27 -11.15 -12.13
C ASP A 69 6.86 -10.39 -10.86
N ILE A 70 5.56 -10.41 -10.53
CA ILE A 70 5.04 -9.83 -9.27
C ILE A 70 5.72 -10.49 -8.06
N LYS A 71 5.80 -11.82 -8.02
CA LYS A 71 6.44 -12.58 -6.94
C LYS A 71 7.92 -12.24 -6.81
N ARG A 72 8.63 -12.11 -7.94
CA ARG A 72 10.04 -11.70 -7.98
C ARG A 72 10.23 -10.31 -7.39
N ASP A 73 9.45 -9.33 -7.85
CA ASP A 73 9.62 -7.94 -7.43
C ASP A 73 9.24 -7.74 -5.95
N ILE A 74 8.17 -8.40 -5.48
CA ILE A 74 7.81 -8.43 -4.05
C ILE A 74 8.93 -9.06 -3.21
N SER A 75 9.53 -10.17 -3.67
CA SER A 75 10.63 -10.84 -2.95
C SER A 75 11.86 -9.93 -2.82
N ILE A 76 12.23 -9.23 -3.89
CA ILE A 76 13.33 -8.25 -3.87
C ILE A 76 13.01 -7.11 -2.90
N PHE A 77 11.81 -6.55 -2.98
CA PHE A 77 11.36 -5.47 -2.10
C PHE A 77 11.41 -5.88 -0.62
N LEU A 78 10.81 -7.02 -0.27
CA LEU A 78 10.76 -7.51 1.11
C LEU A 78 12.17 -7.82 1.65
N ALA A 79 13.02 -8.46 0.86
CA ALA A 79 14.40 -8.75 1.27
C ALA A 79 15.18 -7.47 1.58
N PHE A 80 15.03 -6.45 0.73
CA PHE A 80 15.65 -5.15 0.94
C PHE A 80 15.13 -4.45 2.20
N GLN A 81 13.80 -4.35 2.36
CA GLN A 81 13.19 -3.68 3.50
C GLN A 81 13.50 -4.36 4.82
N LEU A 82 13.43 -5.69 4.91
CA LEU A 82 13.74 -6.42 6.14
C LEU A 82 15.21 -6.24 6.56
N ALA A 83 16.14 -6.20 5.59
CA ALA A 83 17.54 -5.91 5.88
C ALA A 83 17.72 -4.50 6.45
N HIS A 84 17.03 -3.51 5.88
CA HIS A 84 17.07 -2.12 6.33
C HIS A 84 16.43 -1.95 7.72
N ILE A 85 15.27 -2.57 7.97
CA ILE A 85 14.60 -2.54 9.28
C ILE A 85 15.51 -3.10 10.36
N ARG A 86 16.15 -4.25 10.11
CA ARG A 86 17.10 -4.85 11.05
C ARG A 86 18.29 -3.95 11.34
N GLN A 87 18.86 -3.34 10.29
CA GLN A 87 19.97 -2.40 10.46
C GLN A 87 19.56 -1.24 11.37
N ASN A 88 18.44 -0.58 11.05
CA ASN A 88 17.95 0.55 11.83
C ASN A 88 17.64 0.15 13.28
N PHE A 89 17.03 -1.02 13.49
CA PHE A 89 16.78 -1.53 14.84
C PHE A 89 18.08 -1.72 15.64
N ASN A 90 19.10 -2.35 15.03
CA ASN A 90 20.40 -2.56 15.67
C ASN A 90 21.12 -1.24 16.02
N GLU A 91 20.90 -0.17 15.27
CA GLU A 91 21.43 1.16 15.58
C GLU A 91 20.75 1.81 16.81
N THR A 92 19.52 1.40 17.14
CA THR A 92 18.74 1.98 18.24
C THR A 92 18.93 1.30 19.59
N ILE A 93 19.49 0.09 19.62
CA ILE A 93 19.62 -0.71 20.85
C ILE A 93 21.06 -0.72 21.38
N THR A 94 21.20 -0.79 22.70
CA THR A 94 22.50 -0.83 23.38
C THR A 94 22.97 -2.25 23.73
N GLY A 95 22.15 -3.27 23.44
CA GLY A 95 22.39 -4.68 23.73
C GLY A 95 22.92 -5.48 22.52
N PRO A 96 23.01 -6.81 22.61
CA PRO A 96 23.31 -7.64 21.45
C PRO A 96 22.23 -7.44 20.40
N GLY A 97 22.63 -6.97 19.22
CA GLY A 97 21.71 -6.75 18.10
C GLY A 97 21.18 -8.05 17.49
N LEU A 98 20.20 -7.91 16.61
CA LEU A 98 19.73 -9.01 15.78
C LEU A 98 20.90 -9.48 14.89
N PRO A 99 21.11 -10.80 14.77
CA PRO A 99 22.24 -11.33 14.02
C PRO A 99 22.16 -10.95 12.53
N PRO A 100 23.32 -10.85 11.84
CA PRO A 100 23.37 -10.54 10.41
C PRO A 100 22.74 -11.64 9.53
N ASP A 101 22.54 -12.81 10.11
CA ASP A 101 21.89 -13.99 9.56
C ASP A 101 20.52 -13.60 9.00
N ARG A 102 20.31 -13.89 7.72
CA ARG A 102 19.07 -13.63 6.96
C ARG A 102 17.84 -14.07 7.77
N PRO A 103 16.67 -13.41 7.69
CA PRO A 103 15.43 -14.07 8.13
C PRO A 103 15.39 -15.47 7.48
N PRO A 104 14.98 -16.52 8.21
CA PRO A 104 14.93 -17.87 7.66
C PRO A 104 14.29 -17.80 6.27
N SER A 105 14.90 -18.43 5.26
CA SER A 105 14.39 -18.35 3.87
C SER A 105 12.90 -18.70 3.80
N THR A 106 12.46 -19.59 4.70
CA THR A 106 11.06 -19.97 4.93
C THR A 106 10.16 -18.82 5.39
N SER A 107 10.64 -17.90 6.22
CA SER A 107 9.90 -16.72 6.69
C SER A 107 9.72 -15.69 5.57
N LEU A 108 10.77 -15.45 4.77
CA LEU A 108 10.69 -14.55 3.62
C LEU A 108 9.75 -15.10 2.54
N GLU A 109 9.87 -16.37 2.19
CA GLU A 109 8.99 -17.00 1.20
C GLU A 109 7.53 -16.97 1.63
N SER A 110 7.25 -17.26 2.90
CA SER A 110 5.90 -17.16 3.46
C SER A 110 5.35 -15.73 3.39
N LEU A 111 6.18 -14.72 3.67
CA LEU A 111 5.80 -13.32 3.58
C LEU A 111 5.56 -12.87 2.13
N VAL A 112 6.35 -13.37 1.19
CA VAL A 112 6.15 -13.17 -0.25
C VAL A 112 4.82 -13.79 -0.69
N ASP A 113 4.53 -15.02 -0.29
CA ASP A 113 3.30 -15.72 -0.66
C ASP A 113 2.05 -15.06 -0.06
N MET A 114 2.17 -14.44 1.12
CA MET A 114 1.13 -13.59 1.69
C MET A 114 0.92 -12.29 0.90
N ALA A 115 2.00 -11.69 0.43
CA ALA A 115 1.99 -10.41 -0.23
C ALA A 115 1.48 -10.51 -1.67
N VAL A 116 1.77 -11.58 -2.41
CA VAL A 116 1.35 -11.70 -3.81
C VAL A 116 -0.18 -11.71 -3.93
N PRO A 117 -0.79 -10.88 -4.80
CA PRO A 117 -0.16 -9.97 -5.77
C PRO A 117 -0.04 -8.50 -5.32
N LEU A 118 -0.35 -8.19 -4.07
CA LEU A 118 -0.52 -6.85 -3.51
C LEU A 118 0.77 -6.29 -2.90
N PHE A 119 1.45 -5.38 -3.61
CA PHE A 119 2.57 -4.60 -3.05
C PHE A 119 2.22 -3.79 -1.80
N ILE A 120 0.95 -3.37 -1.69
CA ILE A 120 0.47 -2.66 -0.50
C ILE A 120 0.54 -3.55 0.74
N PHE A 121 0.29 -4.85 0.63
CA PHE A 121 0.48 -5.79 1.74
C PHE A 121 1.95 -5.82 2.16
N ALA A 122 2.87 -6.03 1.20
CA ALA A 122 4.30 -6.11 1.49
C ALA A 122 4.80 -4.85 2.22
N SER A 123 4.41 -3.68 1.72
CA SER A 123 4.80 -2.39 2.31
C SER A 123 4.23 -2.21 3.71
N THR A 124 2.97 -2.61 3.92
CA THR A 124 2.31 -2.48 5.23
C THR A 124 2.88 -3.47 6.24
N ALA A 125 3.20 -4.70 5.83
CA ALA A 125 3.91 -5.66 6.66
C ALA A 125 5.29 -5.12 7.10
N CYS A 126 6.03 -4.47 6.20
CA CYS A 126 7.29 -3.82 6.55
C CYS A 126 7.10 -2.72 7.60
N LEU A 127 6.06 -1.88 7.46
CA LEU A 127 5.76 -0.85 8.47
C LEU A 127 5.43 -1.46 9.83
N PHE A 128 4.64 -2.52 9.86
CA PHE A 128 4.31 -3.25 11.09
C PHE A 128 5.57 -3.86 11.74
N ILE A 129 6.44 -4.48 10.94
CA ILE A 129 7.69 -5.09 11.42
C ILE A 129 8.68 -4.05 11.93
N ALA A 130 8.68 -2.85 11.34
CA ALA A 130 9.55 -1.75 11.75
C ALA A 130 9.11 -1.05 13.04
N ASP A 131 7.90 -1.31 13.54
CA ASP A 131 7.35 -0.60 14.70
C ASP A 131 7.88 -1.16 16.03
N SER A 132 8.98 -0.56 16.48
CA SER A 132 9.67 -0.91 17.74
C SER A 132 8.85 -0.65 19.00
N ASN A 133 7.69 0.03 18.91
CA ASN A 133 6.83 0.24 20.08
C ASN A 133 6.13 -1.05 20.56
N TYR A 134 6.13 -2.12 19.76
CA TYR A 134 5.31 -3.29 20.00
C TYR A 134 6.08 -4.61 20.05
N GLY A 135 7.41 -4.58 19.92
CA GLY A 135 8.28 -5.75 19.85
C GLY A 135 9.46 -5.53 18.92
N ASP A 136 10.46 -6.40 18.97
CA ASP A 136 11.55 -6.38 18.00
C ASP A 136 11.08 -6.88 16.61
N PRO A 137 11.82 -6.56 15.53
CA PRO A 137 11.44 -6.97 14.18
C PRO A 137 11.21 -8.47 13.98
N GLU A 138 11.92 -9.34 14.71
CA GLU A 138 11.74 -10.79 14.58
C GLU A 138 10.45 -11.25 15.24
N GLU A 139 10.11 -10.71 16.41
CA GLU A 139 8.83 -10.92 17.07
C GLU A 139 7.66 -10.49 16.18
N GLN A 140 7.73 -9.28 15.60
CA GLN A 140 6.68 -8.77 14.71
C GLN A 140 6.52 -9.62 13.44
N LEU A 141 7.63 -10.06 12.84
CA LEU A 141 7.61 -10.93 11.68
C LEU A 141 6.91 -12.25 12.01
N ASN A 142 7.23 -12.87 13.14
CA ASN A 142 6.60 -14.10 13.59
C ASN A 142 5.09 -13.91 13.82
N ARG A 143 4.68 -12.79 14.42
CA ARG A 143 3.25 -12.47 14.60
C ARG A 143 2.50 -12.42 13.28
N ILE A 144 3.02 -11.72 12.26
CA ILE A 144 2.40 -11.70 10.91
C ILE A 144 2.29 -13.12 10.34
N LEU A 145 3.33 -13.93 10.50
CA LEU A 145 3.35 -15.31 9.99
C LEU A 145 2.35 -16.23 10.69
N GLU A 146 2.03 -15.98 11.97
CA GLU A 146 1.00 -16.72 12.69
C GLU A 146 -0.40 -16.44 12.14
N TYR A 147 -0.72 -15.17 11.81
CA TYR A 147 -1.98 -14.81 11.15
C TYR A 147 -2.15 -15.48 9.78
N HIS A 148 -1.06 -15.91 9.13
CA HIS A 148 -1.15 -16.68 7.89
C HIS A 148 -1.64 -18.11 8.10
N LYS A 149 -1.18 -18.75 9.18
CA LYS A 149 -1.41 -20.17 9.44
C LYS A 149 -2.85 -20.46 9.86
N THR A 150 -3.59 -19.45 10.33
CA THR A 150 -4.97 -19.60 10.84
C THR A 150 -6.05 -19.72 9.75
N GLY A 151 -5.66 -19.85 8.47
CA GLY A 151 -6.43 -20.45 7.36
C GLY A 151 -7.93 -20.13 7.28
N GLY A 152 -8.33 -19.27 6.34
CA GLY A 152 -9.76 -19.05 6.03
C GLY A 152 -10.14 -17.60 5.66
N TRP A 153 -9.19 -16.68 5.77
CA TRP A 153 -9.45 -15.25 5.64
C TRP A 153 -9.13 -14.72 4.24
N SER A 154 -9.97 -13.79 3.76
CA SER A 154 -9.69 -13.04 2.53
C SER A 154 -8.37 -12.28 2.66
N GLN A 155 -7.73 -11.95 1.53
CA GLN A 155 -6.44 -11.26 1.53
C GLN A 155 -6.49 -9.91 2.27
N LEU A 156 -7.64 -9.23 2.25
CA LEU A 156 -7.89 -8.02 3.03
C LEU A 156 -7.77 -8.27 4.54
N HIS A 157 -8.39 -9.34 5.06
CA HIS A 157 -8.27 -9.68 6.46
C HIS A 157 -6.83 -10.03 6.85
N LYS A 158 -6.11 -10.78 6.02
CA LYS A 158 -4.67 -11.04 6.26
C LYS A 158 -3.86 -9.73 6.32
N THR A 159 -4.22 -8.73 5.52
CA THR A 159 -3.55 -7.43 5.48
C THR A 159 -3.84 -6.61 6.74
N TYR A 160 -5.12 -6.43 7.06
CA TYR A 160 -5.54 -5.44 8.05
C TYR A 160 -5.66 -5.98 9.46
N LEU A 161 -5.99 -7.27 9.64
CA LEU A 161 -6.23 -7.85 10.95
C LEU A 161 -5.03 -7.73 11.91
N PRO A 162 -3.78 -8.02 11.50
CA PRO A 162 -2.63 -7.88 12.40
C PRO A 162 -2.48 -6.45 12.94
N ILE A 163 -2.72 -5.46 12.08
CA ILE A 163 -2.59 -4.03 12.38
C ILE A 163 -3.74 -3.58 13.28
N LEU A 164 -4.97 -3.99 12.95
CA LEU A 164 -6.15 -3.67 13.74
C LEU A 164 -6.06 -4.26 15.15
N ASP A 165 -5.65 -5.52 15.28
CA ASP A 165 -5.49 -6.17 16.58
C ASP A 165 -4.42 -5.48 17.43
N GLN A 166 -3.30 -5.09 16.82
CA GLN A 166 -2.25 -4.31 17.50
C GLN A 166 -2.77 -2.94 17.98
N LEU A 167 -3.56 -2.24 17.17
CA LEU A 167 -4.19 -0.97 17.56
C LEU A 167 -5.23 -1.15 18.68
N LEU A 168 -5.98 -2.25 18.67
CA LEU A 168 -6.98 -2.56 19.68
C LEU A 168 -6.34 -2.93 21.03
N LEU A 169 -5.24 -3.71 21.02
CA LEU A 169 -4.48 -4.05 22.23
C LEU A 169 -3.90 -2.79 22.91
N LYS A 170 -3.38 -1.84 22.13
CA LYS A 170 -2.93 -0.54 22.67
C LYS A 170 -4.06 0.27 23.33
N ARG A 171 -5.28 0.15 22.81
CA ARG A 171 -6.47 0.83 23.34
C ARG A 171 -6.99 0.19 24.63
N THR A 172 -6.70 -1.09 24.87
CA THR A 172 -7.05 -1.75 26.14
C THR A 172 -6.01 -1.48 27.23
N ASP A 173 -4.73 -1.30 26.86
CA ASP A 173 -3.66 -0.94 27.80
C ASP A 173 -3.68 0.55 28.17
N SER A 174 -4.24 1.39 27.30
CA SER A 174 -4.65 2.75 27.64
C SER A 174 -6.10 2.73 28.11
N GLY A 175 -6.30 2.48 29.41
CA GLY A 175 -7.63 2.46 30.04
C GLY A 175 -8.53 3.64 29.62
N PRO A 176 -9.87 3.51 29.75
CA PRO A 176 -10.81 4.45 29.15
C PRO A 176 -10.50 5.89 29.56
N VAL A 177 -10.08 6.71 28.59
CA VAL A 177 -9.98 8.16 28.78
C VAL A 177 -11.40 8.66 29.00
N SER A 178 -11.71 8.99 30.25
CA SER A 178 -12.97 9.63 30.63
C SER A 178 -13.12 10.92 29.81
N ARG A 179 -14.19 10.99 29.02
CA ARG A 179 -14.62 12.21 28.32
C ARG A 179 -14.80 13.32 29.37
N PRO A 180 -14.22 14.52 29.18
CA PRO A 180 -14.60 15.66 30.01
C PRO A 180 -16.08 15.95 29.76
N GLU A 181 -16.82 16.09 30.86
CA GLU A 181 -18.25 16.39 30.84
C GLU A 181 -18.54 17.66 30.04
N ASN A 182 -19.62 17.55 29.28
CA ASN A 182 -20.15 18.52 28.35
C ASN A 182 -20.33 19.90 29.02
N LYS A 183 -19.49 20.89 28.70
CA LYS A 183 -19.81 22.30 29.03
C LYS A 183 -20.99 22.71 28.15
N LYS A 184 -22.18 22.77 28.76
CA LYS A 184 -23.35 23.42 28.16
C LYS A 184 -22.97 24.84 27.77
N ALA A 185 -23.12 25.18 26.50
CA ALA A 185 -23.07 26.56 26.05
C ALA A 185 -24.31 27.27 26.61
N GLU A 186 -24.09 28.30 27.44
CA GLU A 186 -25.12 29.25 27.83
C GLU A 186 -25.46 30.13 26.62
N ILE A 187 -26.75 30.16 26.27
CA ILE A 187 -27.29 31.11 25.31
C ILE A 187 -27.59 32.38 26.11
N ILE A 188 -26.80 33.43 25.89
CA ILE A 188 -27.09 34.76 26.42
C ILE A 188 -28.23 35.35 25.57
N THR A 189 -29.30 35.73 26.25
CA THR A 189 -30.48 36.41 25.68
C THR A 189 -30.25 37.92 25.63
#